data_AF-A0A1F5JM01-F1
#
_entry.id   AF-A0A1F5JM01-F1
#
_cell.length_a   1.000
_cell.length_b   1.000
_cell.length_c   1.000
_cell.angle_alpha   90.00
_cell.angle_beta   90.00
_cell.angle_gamma   90.00
#
_symmetry.space_group_name_H-M   'P 1'
#
loop_
_entity.id
_entity.type
_entity.pdbx_description
1 polymer ?
#
loop_
_entity_poly.entity_id
_entity_poly.type
_entity_poly.pdbx_seq_one_letter_code
_entity_poly.pdbx_strand_id
1 'polypeptide(L)'
;MYNGNKMLKSAHGFTLVELLVVMAVMAIVGVFTLANYKSFGEDQNFKNAALDVQSFLRLAQSNSTSGLKCQSQDTLGWIVVFTNATELDLECQNSSGITSSLKKLSLPADISISGITTGISNCPFGTTVTFAPLYGTMVSSCGSSSIIITLLNSKTSNTKQVIVEQGGRIYAQ
;
A
#
# COMPACT_ATOMS: atom_id res chain seq x y z
N MET A 1 -27.71 -60.49 33.98
CA MET A 1 -28.49 -60.26 32.74
C MET A 1 -28.14 -58.86 32.22
N TYR A 2 -27.40 -58.75 31.12
CA TYR A 2 -27.38 -57.53 30.29
C TYR A 2 -27.00 -57.95 28.87
N ASN A 3 -28.02 -58.04 28.01
CA ASN A 3 -27.88 -58.42 26.61
C ASN A 3 -27.67 -57.15 25.79
N GLY A 4 -26.41 -56.81 25.51
CA GLY A 4 -26.05 -55.66 24.70
C GLY A 4 -26.09 -56.01 23.22
N ASN A 5 -27.24 -55.82 22.58
CA ASN A 5 -27.35 -55.91 21.12
C ASN A 5 -26.53 -54.80 20.47
N LYS A 6 -25.31 -55.12 20.02
CA LYS A 6 -24.53 -54.23 19.15
C LYS A 6 -25.19 -54.20 17.78
N MET A 7 -25.90 -53.12 17.47
CA MET A 7 -26.31 -52.80 16.10
C MET A 7 -25.06 -52.60 15.25
N LEU A 8 -24.73 -53.58 14.40
CA LEU A 8 -23.71 -53.45 13.37
C LEU A 8 -24.19 -52.42 12.35
N LYS A 9 -23.63 -51.21 12.39
CA LYS A 9 -23.85 -50.20 11.35
C LYS A 9 -23.21 -50.70 10.05
N SER A 10 -24.04 -50.87 9.01
CA SER A 10 -23.58 -51.18 7.66
C SER A 10 -22.77 -50.01 7.10
N ALA A 11 -21.48 -50.24 6.86
CA ALA A 11 -20.60 -49.28 6.19
C ALA A 11 -20.85 -49.39 4.68
N HIS A 12 -21.58 -48.43 4.12
CA HIS A 12 -21.76 -48.32 2.68
C HIS A 12 -20.54 -47.58 2.10
N GLY A 13 -19.80 -48.25 1.22
CA GLY A 13 -18.69 -47.65 0.49
C GLY A 13 -19.18 -46.84 -0.71
N PHE A 14 -18.38 -45.86 -1.15
CA PHE A 14 -18.65 -45.10 -2.36
C PHE A 14 -18.50 -45.99 -3.59
N THR A 15 -19.41 -45.84 -4.54
CA THR A 15 -19.30 -46.46 -5.85
C THR A 15 -18.19 -45.78 -6.68
N LEU A 16 -17.64 -46.51 -7.65
CA LEU A 16 -16.62 -45.98 -8.56
C LEU A 16 -17.15 -44.74 -9.32
N VAL A 17 -18.42 -44.78 -9.72
CA VAL A 17 -19.07 -43.66 -10.43
C VAL A 17 -19.18 -42.43 -9.53
N GLU A 18 -19.55 -42.57 -8.25
CA GLU A 18 -19.61 -41.44 -7.32
C GLU A 18 -18.24 -40.78 -7.13
N LEU A 19 -17.18 -41.59 -7.02
CA LEU A 19 -15.83 -41.07 -6.86
C LEU A 19 -15.37 -40.30 -8.10
N LEU A 20 -15.71 -40.78 -9.30
CA LEU A 20 -15.41 -40.12 -10.57
C LEU A 20 -16.17 -38.78 -10.70
N VAL A 21 -17.46 -38.76 -10.33
CA VAL A 21 -18.27 -37.53 -10.32
C VAL A 21 -17.70 -36.51 -9.34
N VAL A 22 -17.32 -36.92 -8.13
CA VAL A 22 -16.73 -36.00 -7.13
C VAL A 22 -15.39 -35.43 -7.61
N MET A 23 -14.53 -36.26 -8.22
CA MET A 23 -13.28 -35.76 -8.82
C MET A 23 -13.54 -34.77 -9.97
N ALA A 24 -14.53 -35.04 -10.81
CA ALA A 24 -14.91 -34.12 -11.89
C ALA A 24 -15.41 -32.78 -11.34
N VAL A 25 -16.26 -32.80 -10.31
CA VAL A 25 -16.75 -31.57 -9.66
C VAL A 25 -15.60 -30.81 -8.98
N MET A 26 -14.70 -31.51 -8.27
CA MET A 26 -13.53 -30.87 -7.65
C MET A 26 -12.59 -30.25 -8.68
N ALA A 27 -12.38 -30.90 -9.83
CA ALA A 27 -11.57 -30.36 -10.91
C ALA A 27 -12.16 -29.06 -11.49
N ILE A 28 -13.48 -29.05 -11.72
CA ILE A 28 -14.20 -27.86 -12.22
C ILE A 28 -14.07 -26.71 -11.22
N VAL A 29 -14.39 -26.95 -9.93
CA VAL A 29 -14.27 -25.93 -8.87
C VAL A 29 -12.83 -25.43 -8.74
N GLY A 30 -11.85 -26.34 -8.81
CA GLY A 30 -10.43 -26.03 -8.72
C GLY A 30 -9.98 -25.00 -9.75
N VAL A 31 -10.36 -25.17 -11.03
CA VAL A 31 -10.02 -24.24 -12.11
C VAL A 31 -10.57 -22.83 -11.83
N PHE A 32 -11.84 -22.72 -11.41
CA PHE A 32 -12.44 -21.42 -11.09
C PHE A 32 -11.77 -20.74 -9.89
N THR A 33 -11.46 -21.51 -8.83
CA THR A 33 -10.79 -20.94 -7.65
C THR A 33 -9.40 -20.40 -7.97
N LEU A 34 -8.60 -21.11 -8.76
CA LEU A 34 -7.25 -20.68 -9.14
C LEU A 34 -7.27 -19.40 -9.99
N ALA A 35 -8.22 -19.29 -10.93
CA ALA A 35 -8.35 -18.10 -11.77
C ALA A 35 -8.66 -16.84 -10.94
N ASN A 36 -9.56 -16.95 -9.96
CA ASN A 36 -9.93 -15.83 -9.08
C ASN A 36 -8.82 -15.48 -8.07
N TYR A 37 -8.07 -16.47 -7.58
CA TYR A 37 -7.00 -16.26 -6.61
C TYR A 37 -5.91 -15.32 -7.16
N LYS A 38 -5.55 -15.45 -8.44
CA LYS A 38 -4.57 -14.56 -9.08
C LYS A 38 -5.03 -13.10 -9.08
N SER A 39 -6.28 -12.84 -9.46
CA SER A 39 -6.83 -11.48 -9.47
C SER A 39 -6.88 -10.87 -8.07
N PHE A 40 -7.21 -11.67 -7.05
CA PHE A 40 -7.22 -11.22 -5.66
C PHE A 40 -5.83 -10.85 -5.16
N GLY A 41 -4.81 -11.65 -5.50
CA GLY A 41 -3.42 -11.36 -5.14
C GLY A 41 -2.92 -10.03 -5.71
N GLU A 42 -3.27 -9.73 -6.96
CA GLU A 42 -2.90 -8.46 -7.61
C GLU A 42 -3.59 -7.25 -6.96
N ASP A 43 -4.86 -7.36 -6.57
CA ASP A 43 -5.58 -6.30 -5.84
C ASP A 43 -5.00 -6.08 -4.44
N GLN A 44 -4.66 -7.16 -3.73
CA GLN A 44 -4.05 -7.07 -2.41
C GLN A 44 -2.66 -6.42 -2.49
N ASN A 45 -1.85 -6.78 -3.49
CA ASN A 45 -0.55 -6.13 -3.73
C ASN A 45 -0.72 -4.65 -4.05
N PHE A 46 -1.72 -4.29 -4.85
CA PHE A 46 -1.99 -2.90 -5.18
C PHE A 46 -2.42 -2.07 -3.96
N LYS A 47 -3.30 -2.64 -3.13
CA LYS A 47 -3.68 -2.05 -1.85
C LYS A 47 -2.49 -1.87 -0.91
N ASN A 48 -1.62 -2.87 -0.81
CA ASN A 48 -0.42 -2.80 0.02
C ASN A 48 0.51 -1.68 -0.46
N ALA A 49 0.73 -1.53 -1.75
CA ALA A 49 1.57 -0.45 -2.28
C ALA A 49 1.02 0.95 -1.94
N ALA A 50 -0.31 1.15 -2.03
CA ALA A 50 -0.92 2.41 -1.60
C ALA A 50 -0.76 2.64 -0.08
N LEU A 51 -0.88 1.59 0.73
CA LEU A 51 -0.65 1.64 2.17
C LEU A 51 0.83 1.89 2.52
N ASP A 52 1.77 1.39 1.72
CA ASP A 52 3.20 1.64 1.89
C ASP A 52 3.53 3.10 1.63
N VAL A 53 3.01 3.69 0.54
CA VAL A 53 3.15 5.13 0.26
C VAL A 53 2.54 5.96 1.38
N GLN A 54 1.33 5.62 1.83
CA GLN A 54 0.68 6.28 2.97
C GLN A 54 1.51 6.18 4.25
N SER A 55 2.06 5.00 4.54
CA SER A 55 2.88 4.76 5.73
C SER A 55 4.21 5.50 5.65
N PHE A 56 4.77 5.64 4.46
CA PHE A 56 6.00 6.39 4.20
C PHE A 56 5.80 7.90 4.43
N LEU A 57 4.69 8.46 3.95
CA LEU A 57 4.29 9.85 4.24
C LEU A 57 4.04 10.05 5.74
N ARG A 58 3.36 9.10 6.39
CA ARG A 58 3.13 9.15 7.84
C ARG A 58 4.41 9.05 8.66
N LEU A 59 5.40 8.30 8.19
CA LEU A 59 6.70 8.23 8.83
C LEU A 59 7.38 9.60 8.81
N ALA A 60 7.38 10.29 7.67
CA ALA A 60 7.89 11.66 7.58
C ALA A 60 7.16 12.61 8.53
N GLN A 61 5.82 12.56 8.55
CA GLN A 61 5.01 13.36 9.45
C GLN A 61 5.30 13.06 10.93
N SER A 62 5.37 11.78 11.29
CA SER A 62 5.66 11.33 12.66
C SER A 62 7.02 11.81 13.11
N ASN A 63 8.05 11.69 12.27
CA ASN A 63 9.39 12.14 12.60
C ASN A 63 9.46 13.67 12.75
N SER A 64 8.69 14.41 11.96
CA SER A 64 8.62 15.87 12.06
C SER A 64 7.91 16.32 13.34
N THR A 65 6.76 15.73 13.64
CA THR A 65 5.97 16.07 14.84
C THR A 65 6.67 15.65 16.13
N SER A 66 7.43 14.55 16.13
CA SER A 66 8.23 14.13 17.28
C SER A 66 9.52 14.93 17.46
N GLY A 67 9.87 15.84 16.53
CA GLY A 67 11.13 16.57 16.55
C GLY A 67 12.35 15.66 16.41
N LEU A 68 12.23 14.55 15.66
CA LEU A 68 13.34 13.62 15.49
C LEU A 68 14.50 14.33 14.79
N LYS A 69 15.68 14.25 15.39
CA LYS A 69 16.92 14.87 14.91
C LYS A 69 17.37 14.29 13.57
N CYS A 70 17.80 15.18 12.68
CA CYS A 70 18.36 14.84 11.38
C CYS A 70 19.88 14.68 11.54
N GLN A 71 20.38 13.45 11.45
CA GLN A 71 21.81 13.14 11.63
C GLN A 71 22.42 13.75 12.91
N SER A 72 21.73 13.60 14.04
CA SER A 72 22.11 14.17 15.36
C SER A 72 22.05 15.70 15.47
N GLN A 73 21.58 16.41 14.44
CA GLN A 73 21.33 17.86 14.45
C GLN A 73 19.84 18.16 14.58
N ASP A 74 19.51 19.38 15.00
CA ASP A 74 18.13 19.83 15.03
C ASP A 74 17.55 19.89 13.62
N THR A 75 16.26 19.55 13.50
CA THR A 75 15.59 19.33 12.21
C THR A 75 14.64 20.49 11.90
N LEU A 76 14.72 21.01 10.66
CA LEU A 76 13.78 22.00 10.13
C LEU A 76 12.52 21.35 9.55
N GLY A 77 12.64 20.13 9.04
CA GLY A 77 11.51 19.37 8.52
C GLY A 77 11.91 18.00 8.01
N TRP A 78 10.89 17.16 7.82
CA TRP A 78 11.00 15.87 7.15
C TRP A 78 10.27 15.94 5.82
N ILE A 79 10.91 15.40 4.79
CA ILE A 79 10.59 15.64 3.39
C ILE A 79 10.43 14.30 2.70
N VAL A 80 9.34 14.12 1.96
CA VAL A 80 9.18 13.01 1.01
C VAL A 80 9.37 13.55 -0.39
N VAL A 81 10.33 13.00 -1.13
CA VAL A 81 10.65 13.37 -2.50
C VAL A 81 10.12 12.31 -3.45
N PHE A 82 9.32 12.71 -4.42
CA PHE A 82 8.81 11.81 -5.46
C PHE A 82 9.79 11.76 -6.62
N THR A 83 10.82 10.92 -6.51
CA THR A 83 11.97 10.88 -7.43
C THR A 83 11.56 10.50 -8.85
N ASN A 84 10.72 9.48 -8.99
CA ASN A 84 10.19 9.01 -10.27
C ASN A 84 8.87 8.25 -10.06
N ALA A 85 8.38 7.59 -11.09
CA ALA A 85 7.11 6.87 -11.05
C ALA A 85 7.09 5.68 -10.07
N THR A 86 8.24 5.15 -9.65
CA THR A 86 8.33 3.94 -8.82
C THR A 86 9.10 4.16 -7.52
N GLU A 87 9.72 5.32 -7.32
CA GLU A 87 10.62 5.56 -6.19
C GLU A 87 10.30 6.85 -5.45
N LEU A 88 10.29 6.74 -4.13
CA LEU A 88 10.16 7.86 -3.20
C LEU A 88 11.33 7.84 -2.22
N ASP A 89 11.89 9.00 -1.94
CA ASP A 89 12.95 9.16 -0.95
C ASP A 89 12.40 9.90 0.28
N LEU A 90 12.79 9.43 1.46
CA LEU A 90 12.57 10.10 2.73
C LEU A 90 13.85 10.83 3.10
N GLU A 91 13.74 12.13 3.21
CA GLU A 91 14.83 13.02 3.54
C GLU A 91 14.51 13.80 4.82
N CYS A 92 15.55 14.27 5.49
CA CYS A 92 15.43 15.25 6.56
C CYS A 92 16.30 16.45 6.25
N GLN A 93 15.89 17.62 6.71
CA GLN A 93 16.67 18.86 6.59
C GLN A 93 17.09 19.33 7.98
N ASN A 94 18.39 19.56 8.18
CA ASN A 94 18.91 20.07 9.44
C ASN A 94 18.80 21.60 9.54
N SER A 95 19.11 22.16 10.71
CA SER A 95 19.11 23.61 10.99
C SER A 95 20.07 24.43 10.11
N SER A 96 21.08 23.80 9.49
CA SER A 96 21.97 24.41 8.50
C SER A 96 21.42 24.38 7.07
N GLY A 97 20.21 23.86 6.86
CA GLY A 97 19.57 23.74 5.55
C GLY A 97 20.07 22.57 4.70
N ILE A 98 20.95 21.71 5.23
CA ILE A 98 21.48 20.55 4.52
C ILE A 98 20.43 19.43 4.56
N THR A 99 20.11 18.90 3.39
CA THR A 99 19.18 17.78 3.22
C THR A 99 19.95 16.46 3.15
N SER A 100 19.44 15.44 3.86
CA SER A 100 20.02 14.10 3.89
C SER A 100 18.96 13.05 3.59
N SER A 101 19.21 12.23 2.57
CA SER A 101 18.38 11.07 2.25
C SER A 101 18.65 9.92 3.23
N LEU A 102 17.60 9.36 3.81
CA LEU A 102 17.69 8.38 4.90
C LEU A 102 17.07 7.03 4.54
N LYS A 103 15.95 7.03 3.82
CA LYS A 103 15.24 5.82 3.45
C LYS A 103 14.63 5.98 2.07
N LYS A 104 14.59 4.90 1.31
CA LYS A 104 13.92 4.85 0.02
C LYS A 104 12.75 3.87 0.09
N LEU A 105 11.69 4.18 -0.65
CA LEU A 105 10.59 3.27 -0.94
C LEU A 105 10.58 3.03 -2.45
N SER A 106 10.67 1.75 -2.84
CA SER A 106 10.52 1.32 -4.22
C SER A 106 9.21 0.56 -4.36
N LEU A 107 8.38 0.97 -5.31
CA LEU A 107 7.12 0.33 -5.63
C LEU A 107 7.36 -0.96 -6.45
N PRO A 108 6.48 -1.97 -6.34
CA PRO A 108 6.56 -3.17 -7.17
C PRO A 108 6.50 -2.84 -8.67
N ALA A 109 7.10 -3.68 -9.52
CA ALA A 109 7.27 -3.42 -10.96
C ALA A 109 5.96 -3.11 -11.73
N ASP A 110 4.82 -3.64 -11.27
CA ASP A 110 3.52 -3.46 -11.91
C ASP A 110 2.75 -2.24 -11.36
N ILE A 111 3.29 -1.52 -10.39
CA ILE A 111 2.63 -0.42 -9.70
C ILE A 111 3.49 0.82 -9.82
N SER A 112 2.89 1.91 -10.30
CA SER A 112 3.58 3.18 -10.49
C SER A 112 2.70 4.35 -10.10
N ILE A 113 3.32 5.46 -9.76
CA ILE A 113 2.68 6.77 -9.62
C ILE A 113 2.41 7.28 -11.03
N SER A 114 1.13 7.30 -11.41
CA SER A 114 0.70 7.80 -12.72
C SER A 114 0.51 9.32 -12.72
N GLY A 115 0.37 9.94 -11.56
CA GLY A 115 0.23 11.39 -11.46
C GLY A 115 0.30 11.90 -10.03
N ILE A 116 0.81 13.12 -9.89
CA ILE A 116 0.81 13.89 -8.65
C ILE A 116 0.10 15.20 -8.98
N THR A 117 -0.92 15.56 -8.22
CA THR A 117 -1.64 16.81 -8.44
C THR A 117 -1.87 17.54 -7.13
N THR A 118 -1.89 18.86 -7.17
CA THR A 118 -2.68 19.63 -6.21
C THR A 118 -4.02 19.88 -6.86
N GLY A 119 -5.13 20.06 -6.14
CA GLY A 119 -6.49 20.15 -6.73
C GLY A 119 -6.72 21.18 -7.87
N ILE A 120 -5.69 21.94 -8.25
CA ILE A 120 -5.63 22.98 -9.27
C ILE A 120 -4.48 22.79 -10.30
N SER A 121 -3.50 21.90 -10.09
CA SER A 121 -2.35 21.73 -11.01
C SER A 121 -1.73 20.32 -10.97
N ASN A 122 -1.13 19.91 -12.09
CA ASN A 122 -0.30 18.72 -12.16
C ASN A 122 1.13 19.05 -11.69
N CYS A 123 1.71 18.15 -10.90
CA CYS A 123 3.02 18.29 -10.30
C CYS A 123 4.01 17.33 -10.98
N PRO A 124 5.21 17.80 -11.36
CA PRO A 124 6.23 16.94 -11.95
C PRO A 124 6.88 16.03 -10.88
N PHE A 125 7.55 14.97 -11.34
CA PHE A 125 8.49 14.25 -10.47
C PHE A 125 9.63 15.19 -10.02
N GLY A 126 10.16 14.94 -8.83
CA GLY A 126 10.96 15.90 -8.06
C GLY A 126 10.11 16.80 -7.15
N THR A 127 8.78 16.70 -7.21
CA THR A 127 7.91 17.32 -6.21
C THR A 127 8.23 16.76 -4.82
N THR A 128 8.20 17.63 -3.83
CA THR A 128 8.44 17.28 -2.43
C THR A 128 7.21 17.56 -1.59
N VAL A 129 7.00 16.75 -0.55
CA VAL A 129 6.04 17.00 0.53
C VAL A 129 6.83 17.15 1.81
N THR A 130 6.82 18.35 2.36
CA THR A 130 7.53 18.71 3.59
C THR A 130 6.53 18.83 4.74
N PHE A 131 6.82 18.16 5.85
CA PHE A 131 6.02 18.26 7.07
C PHE A 131 6.68 19.22 8.05
N ALA A 132 5.93 20.22 8.50
CA ALA A 132 6.42 21.18 9.49
C ALA A 132 6.48 20.55 10.89
N PRO A 133 7.50 20.90 11.70
CA PRO A 133 7.60 20.44 13.08
C PRO A 133 6.38 20.83 13.92
N LEU A 134 6.11 20.06 14.99
CA LEU A 134 5.07 20.27 16.01
C LEU A 134 3.61 20.12 15.53
N TYR A 135 3.26 20.62 14.35
CA TYR A 135 1.88 20.66 13.85
C TYR A 135 1.62 19.64 12.75
N GLY A 136 2.67 19.11 12.09
CA GLY A 136 2.53 18.09 11.06
C GLY A 136 1.77 18.57 9.82
N THR A 137 1.59 19.88 9.66
CA THR A 137 1.04 20.50 8.45
C THR A 137 1.97 20.22 7.29
N MET A 138 1.39 19.96 6.12
CA MET A 138 2.18 19.72 4.92
C MET A 138 2.38 21.02 4.13
N VAL A 139 3.51 21.12 3.44
CA VAL A 139 3.75 22.05 2.34
C VAL A 139 4.34 21.25 1.20
N SER A 140 3.77 21.37 0.00
CA SER A 140 4.38 20.76 -1.19
C SER A 140 5.17 21.79 -1.99
N SER A 141 6.23 21.37 -2.67
CA SER A 141 6.96 22.25 -3.61
C SER A 141 6.14 22.65 -4.83
N CYS A 142 5.01 21.98 -5.07
CA CYS A 142 4.08 22.23 -6.17
C CYS A 142 2.90 23.13 -5.78
N GLY A 143 2.76 23.48 -4.49
CA GLY A 143 1.67 24.30 -3.98
C GLY A 143 1.35 24.02 -2.51
N SER A 144 0.62 24.93 -1.88
CA SER A 144 0.29 24.85 -0.44
C SER A 144 -1.05 24.17 -0.16
N SER A 145 -1.69 23.55 -1.15
CA SER A 145 -2.97 22.84 -1.00
C SER A 145 -2.77 21.32 -0.85
N SER A 146 -3.87 20.57 -0.67
CA SER A 146 -3.84 19.11 -0.62
C SER A 146 -3.18 18.51 -1.86
N ILE A 147 -2.33 17.51 -1.67
CA ILE A 147 -1.69 16.75 -2.75
C ILE A 147 -2.40 15.40 -2.92
N ILE A 148 -2.61 15.01 -4.17
CA ILE A 148 -3.22 13.75 -4.57
C ILE A 148 -2.18 12.98 -5.37
N ILE A 149 -1.74 11.85 -4.83
CA ILE A 149 -0.85 10.91 -5.50
C ILE A 149 -1.70 9.80 -6.07
N THR A 150 -1.74 9.67 -7.39
CA THR A 150 -2.46 8.60 -8.08
C THR A 150 -1.49 7.48 -8.43
N LEU A 151 -1.77 6.28 -7.92
CA LEU A 151 -1.11 5.04 -8.29
C LEU A 151 -1.91 4.32 -9.37
N LEU A 152 -1.22 3.66 -10.28
CA LEU A 152 -1.75 2.82 -11.35
C LEU A 152 -1.12 1.43 -11.25
N ASN A 153 -1.95 0.40 -11.30
CA ASN A 153 -1.51 -0.97 -11.51
C ASN A 153 -1.59 -1.30 -13.01
N SER A 154 -0.45 -1.55 -13.66
CA SER A 154 -0.36 -1.78 -15.12
C SER A 154 -0.97 -3.09 -15.59
N LYS A 155 -1.11 -4.10 -14.71
CA LYS A 155 -1.74 -5.39 -15.03
C LYS A 155 -3.25 -5.33 -15.05
N THR A 156 -3.84 -4.52 -14.18
CA THR A 156 -5.31 -4.43 -14.02
C THR A 156 -5.89 -3.13 -14.56
N SER A 157 -5.06 -2.13 -14.86
CA SER A 157 -5.45 -0.75 -15.19
C SER A 157 -6.23 -0.04 -14.07
N ASN A 158 -6.25 -0.60 -12.86
CA ASN A 158 -6.90 0.01 -11.71
C ASN A 158 -6.06 1.14 -11.14
N THR A 159 -6.73 2.16 -10.59
CA THR A 159 -6.08 3.28 -9.92
C THR A 159 -6.47 3.36 -8.45
N LYS A 160 -5.56 3.90 -7.65
CA LYS A 160 -5.74 4.22 -6.22
C LYS A 160 -5.11 5.55 -5.93
N GLN A 161 -5.64 6.27 -4.95
CA GLN A 161 -5.11 7.57 -4.59
C GLN A 161 -4.68 7.62 -3.14
N VAL A 162 -3.52 8.24 -2.90
CA VAL A 162 -3.08 8.64 -1.57
C VAL A 162 -3.16 10.15 -1.50
N ILE A 163 -3.92 10.67 -0.54
CA ILE A 163 -4.17 12.09 -0.37
C ILE A 163 -3.50 12.55 0.91
N VAL A 164 -2.78 13.66 0.80
CA VAL A 164 -2.32 14.43 1.96
C VAL A 164 -3.03 15.78 1.92
N GLU A 165 -3.80 16.08 2.95
CA GLU A 165 -4.43 17.38 3.12
C GLU A 165 -3.45 18.38 3.71
N GLN A 166 -3.63 19.67 3.42
CA GLN A 166 -2.80 20.76 3.97
C GLN A 166 -2.65 20.68 5.51
N GLY A 167 -3.73 20.30 6.20
CA GLY A 167 -3.76 20.08 7.64
C GLY A 167 -2.99 18.86 8.15
N GLY A 168 -2.29 18.12 7.28
CA GLY A 168 -1.50 16.94 7.62
C GLY A 168 -2.26 15.62 7.62
N ARG A 169 -3.56 15.61 7.32
CA ARG A 169 -4.31 14.35 7.25
C ARG A 169 -3.85 13.52 6.05
N ILE A 170 -3.47 12.26 6.29
CA ILE A 170 -3.02 11.32 5.24
C ILE A 170 -3.96 10.11 5.17
N TYR A 171 -4.56 9.86 4.00
CA TYR A 171 -5.43 8.71 3.76
C TYR A 171 -5.31 8.16 2.32
N ALA A 172 -5.66 6.90 2.13
CA ALA A 172 -5.70 6.23 0.84
C ALA A 172 -7.14 5.86 0.45
N GLN A 173 -7.46 5.91 -0.84
CA GLN A 173 -8.73 5.53 -1.45
C GLN A 173 -8.50 4.57 -2.64
#